data_AF-A0A1C4KR28-F1
#
_entry.id   AF-A0A1C4KR28-F1
#
_cell.length_a   1.000
_cell.length_b   1.000
_cell.length_c   1.000
_cell.angle_alpha   90.00
_cell.angle_beta   90.00
_cell.angle_gamma   90.00
#
_symmetry.space_group_name_H-M   'P 1'
#
loop_
_entity.id
_entity.type
_entity.pdbx_description
1 polymer ?
#
loop_
_entity_poly.entity_id
_entity_poly.type
_entity_poly.pdbx_seq_one_letter_code
_entity_poly.pdbx_strand_id
1 'polypeptide(L)' 'AVRAALEPLAVESREGPVDESTVLNVSWLVDAGHLAAFRAEAARLTGPSAPYLALVLTGPLPCYSFVSAPPVPVSA' A
#
# COMPACT_ATOMS: atom_id res chain seq x y z
N ALA A 1 2.24 13.83 2.65
CA ALA A 1 2.64 13.26 3.95
C ALA A 1 2.67 11.73 3.91
N VAL A 2 1.54 11.06 3.65
CA VAL A 2 1.45 9.58 3.66
C VAL A 2 2.43 8.92 2.69
N ARG A 3 2.37 9.26 1.40
CA ARG A 3 3.29 8.72 0.38
C ARG A 3 4.76 8.90 0.77
N ALA A 4 5.16 10.14 1.04
CA ALA A 4 6.54 10.48 1.39
C ALA A 4 7.07 9.76 2.64
N ALA A 5 6.19 9.46 3.61
CA ALA A 5 6.57 8.71 4.82
C ALA A 5 6.69 7.20 4.58
N LEU A 6 5.87 6.63 3.69
CA LEU A 6 5.80 5.18 3.47
C LEU A 6 6.66 4.67 2.31
N GLU A 7 6.93 5.50 1.29
CA GLU A 7 7.79 5.13 0.15
C GLU A 7 9.19 4.63 0.56
N PRO A 8 9.90 5.27 1.52
CA PRO A 8 11.23 4.79 1.94
C PRO A 8 11.24 3.41 2.58
N LEU A 9 10.08 2.92 3.04
CA LEU A 9 9.91 1.61 3.68
C LEU A 9 9.45 0.53 2.70
N ALA A 10 9.22 0.88 1.43
CA ALA A 10 8.79 -0.03 0.39
C ALA A 10 9.90 -0.24 -0.65
N VAL A 11 9.90 -1.42 -1.26
CA VAL A 11 10.75 -1.75 -2.41
C VAL A 11 10.22 -1.05 -3.66
N GLU A 12 8.90 -1.00 -3.80
CA GLU A 12 8.23 -0.37 -4.94
C GLU A 12 6.85 0.14 -4.52
N SER A 13 6.34 1.17 -5.22
CA SER A 13 4.96 1.61 -5.10
C SER A 13 4.28 1.76 -6.47
N ARG A 14 2.96 1.59 -6.48
CA ARG A 14 2.11 1.72 -7.68
C ARG A 14 0.87 2.51 -7.34
N GLU A 15 0.58 3.57 -8.09
CA GLU A 15 -0.67 4.32 -7.93
C GLU A 15 -1.83 3.50 -8.47
N GLY A 16 -2.94 3.49 -7.73
CA GLY A 16 -4.22 2.96 -8.15
C GLY A 16 -5.18 4.08 -8.53
N PRO A 17 -6.36 3.73 -9.08
CA PRO A 17 -7.38 4.70 -9.39
C PRO A 17 -7.91 5.39 -8.12
N VAL A 18 -8.26 6.66 -8.26
CA VAL A 18 -8.87 7.50 -7.24
C VAL A 18 -10.23 7.99 -7.74
N ASP A 19 -11.15 8.23 -6.81
CA ASP A 19 -12.49 8.76 -7.07
C ASP A 19 -12.81 9.93 -6.15
N GLU A 20 -14.04 10.45 -6.21
CA GLU A 20 -14.47 11.62 -5.41
C GLU A 20 -14.35 11.40 -3.89
N SER A 21 -14.28 10.15 -3.43
CA SER A 21 -14.15 9.79 -2.01
C SER A 21 -12.71 9.45 -1.60
N THR A 22 -11.81 9.27 -2.58
CA THR A 22 -10.47 8.75 -2.36
C THR A 22 -9.41 9.72 -2.85
N VAL A 23 -8.66 10.34 -1.94
CA VAL A 23 -7.58 11.27 -2.32
C VAL A 23 -6.24 10.58 -2.58
N LEU A 24 -6.10 9.32 -2.17
CA LEU A 24 -4.87 8.53 -2.37
C LEU A 24 -5.22 7.04 -2.37
N ASN A 25 -4.88 6.37 -3.46
CA ASN A 25 -4.94 4.91 -3.56
C ASN A 25 -3.62 4.42 -4.16
N VAL A 26 -2.89 3.61 -3.42
CA VAL A 26 -1.55 3.16 -3.83
C VAL A 26 -1.38 1.73 -3.33
N SER A 27 -0.51 0.97 -3.97
CA SER A 27 -0.04 -0.33 -3.52
C SER A 27 1.45 -0.22 -3.20
N TRP A 28 1.91 -0.91 -2.16
CA TRP A 28 3.31 -0.94 -1.75
C TRP A 28 3.79 -2.38 -1.73
N LEU A 29 4.90 -2.64 -2.42
CA LEU A 29 5.64 -3.87 -2.30
C LEU A 29 6.64 -3.67 -1.16
N VAL A 30 6.46 -4.41 -0.07
CA VAL A 30 7.24 -4.24 1.16
C VAL A 30 8.05 -5.50 1.41
N ASP A 31 9.33 -5.33 1.70
CA ASP A 31 10.17 -6.45 2.15
C ASP A 31 9.61 -7.03 3.45
N ALA A 32 9.59 -8.35 3.59
CA ALA A 32 8.99 -9.02 4.74
C ALA A 32 9.64 -8.60 6.07
N GLY A 33 10.94 -8.30 6.09
CA GLY A 33 11.66 -7.81 7.27
C GLY A 33 11.27 -6.39 7.68
N HIS A 34 10.71 -5.59 6.77
CA HIS A 34 10.29 -4.21 7.02
C HIS A 34 8.79 -4.06 7.25
N LEU A 35 8.00 -5.13 7.12
CA LEU A 35 6.54 -5.09 7.23
C LEU A 35 6.06 -4.49 8.57
N ALA A 36 6.71 -4.84 9.68
CA ALA A 36 6.35 -4.31 10.99
C ALA A 36 6.59 -2.79 11.09
N ALA A 37 7.74 -2.31 10.60
CA ALA A 37 8.08 -0.90 10.57
C ALA A 37 7.11 -0.11 9.67
N PHE A 38 6.78 -0.66 8.50
CA PHE A 38 5.80 -0.08 7.58
C PHE A 38 4.42 0.12 8.25
N ARG A 39 3.92 -0.91 8.94
CA ARG A 39 2.64 -0.83 9.66
C ARG A 39 2.67 0.17 10.80
N ALA A 40 3.77 0.22 11.56
CA ALA A 40 3.92 1.17 12.65
C ALA A 40 3.88 2.62 12.14
N GLU A 41 4.56 2.89 11.02
CA GLU A 41 4.56 4.23 10.43
C GLU A 41 3.19 4.62 9.87
N ALA A 42 2.49 3.70 9.19
CA ALA A 42 1.12 3.93 8.73
C ALA A 42 0.16 4.24 9.90
N ALA A 43 0.26 3.50 11.01
CA ALA A 43 -0.54 3.74 12.21
C ALA A 43 -0.24 5.13 12.83
N ARG A 44 1.04 5.52 12.89
CA ARG A 44 1.48 6.84 13.38
C ARG A 44 0.85 7.99 12.58
N LEU A 45 0.69 7.82 11.27
CA LEU A 45 0.10 8.82 10.37
C LEU A 45 -1.42 8.92 10.52
N THR A 46 -2.08 7.83 10.93
CA THR A 46 -3.55 7.81 11.11
C THR A 46 -3.98 8.75 12.23
N GLY A 47 -3.25 8.80 13.35
CA GLY A 47 -3.63 9.61 14.51
C GLY A 47 -3.84 11.11 14.20
N PRO A 48 -2.82 11.81 13.67
CA PRO A 48 -2.94 13.23 13.32
C PRO A 48 -3.96 13.54 12.22
N SER A 49 -4.21 12.58 11.32
CA SER A 49 -5.10 12.77 10.16
C SER A 49 -6.54 12.32 10.39
N ALA A 50 -6.81 11.56 11.45
CA ALA A 50 -8.12 10.96 11.75
C ALA A 50 -9.34 11.90 11.66
N PRO A 51 -9.30 13.17 12.10
CA PRO A 51 -10.47 14.05 11.97
C PRO A 51 -10.75 14.52 10.52
N TYR A 52 -9.81 14.34 9.59
CA TYR A 52 -9.90 14.86 8.22
C TYR A 52 -9.85 13.76 7.14
N LEU A 53 -9.27 12.61 7.47
CA LEU A 53 -9.04 11.52 6.54
C LEU A 53 -9.01 10.18 7.27
N ALA A 54 -9.71 9.19 6.70
CA ALA A 54 -9.50 7.80 7.07
C ALA A 54 -8.30 7.23 6.30
N LEU A 55 -7.27 6.77 7.01
CA LEU A 55 -6.20 5.98 6.41
C LEU A 55 -6.51 4.50 6.60
N VAL A 56 -6.72 3.79 5.49
CA VAL A 56 -7.01 2.34 5.49
C VAL A 56 -5.82 1.59 4.91
N LEU A 57 -5.32 0.60 5.64
CA LEU A 57 -4.23 -0.27 5.20
C LEU A 57 -4.72 -1.72 5.12
N THR A 58 -4.71 -2.29 3.92
CA THR A 58 -5.12 -3.68 3.67
C THR A 58 -3.91 -4.56 3.36
N GLY A 59 -3.87 -5.77 3.92
CA GLY A 59 -2.88 -6.80 3.59
C GLY A 59 -2.20 -7.47 4.79
N PRO A 60 -1.13 -8.24 4.57
CA PRO A 60 -0.48 -8.46 3.26
C PRO A 60 -1.43 -9.17 2.29
N LEU A 61 -1.42 -8.75 1.03
CA LEU A 61 -2.16 -9.37 -0.07
C LEU A 61 -1.16 -9.99 -1.05
N PRO A 62 -1.59 -10.90 -1.94
CA PRO A 62 -0.78 -11.26 -3.09
C PRO A 62 -0.39 -10.02 -3.90
N CYS A 63 0.79 -10.05 -4.53
CA CYS A 63 1.40 -8.89 -5.20
C CYS A 63 0.75 -8.52 -6.54
N TYR A 64 -0.58 -8.53 -6.64
CA TYR A 64 -1.33 -8.34 -7.89
C TYR A 64 -0.95 -7.05 -8.63
N SER A 65 -0.69 -5.96 -7.89
CA SER A 65 -0.32 -4.66 -8.46
C SER A 65 1.11 -4.62 -9.06
N PHE A 66 1.92 -5.65 -8.84
CA PHE A 66 3.35 -5.69 -9.21
C PHE A 66 3.69 -6.82 -10.18
N VAL A 67 2.74 -7.71 -10.48
CA VAL A 67 2.94 -8.80 -11.43
C VAL A 67 2.39 -8.37 -12.78
N SER A 68 3.27 -8.23 -13.77
CA SER A 68 2.90 -7.90 -15.16
C SER A 68 2.74 -9.14 -16.04
N ALA A 69 3.00 -10.34 -15.51
CA ALA A 69 2.91 -11.57 -16.30
C ALA A 69 1.43 -11.88 -16.62
N PRO A 70 1.11 -12.21 -17.89
CA PRO A 70 -0.23 -12.66 -18.23
C PRO A 70 -0.54 -13.95 -17.46
N PRO A 71 -1.79 -14.16 -17.03
CA PRO A 71 -2.18 -15.40 -16.36
C PRO A 71 -1.85 -16.59 -17.25
N VAL A 72 -1.13 -17.56 -16.70
CA VAL A 72 -0.81 -18.82 -17.39
C VAL A 72 -1.85 -19.86 -16.97
N PRO A 73 -2.46 -20.60 -17.91
CA PRO A 73 -3.38 -21.68 -17.57
C PRO A 73 -2.68 -22.71 -16.68
N VAL A 74 -3.33 -23.09 -15.58
CA VAL A 74 -2.91 -24.27 -14.81
C VAL A 74 -3.27 -25.49 -15.65
N SER A 75 -2.26 -26.27 -16.06
CA SER A 75 -2.49 -27.57 -16.70
C SER A 75 -2.89 -28.58 -15.64
N ALA A 76 -3.92 -29.37 -15.93
CA ALA A 76 -4.46 -30.41 -15.05
C ALA A 76 -3.51 -31.62 -14.91
#